data_AF-A0AAU0ZTY7-F1
#
_entry.id   AF-A0AAU0ZTY7-F1
#
_cell.length_a   1.000
_cell.length_b   1.000
_cell.length_c   1.000
_cell.angle_alpha   90.00
_cell.angle_beta   90.00
_cell.angle_gamma   90.00
#
_symmetry.space_group_name_H-M   'P 1'
#
loop_
_entity.id
_entity.type
_entity.pdbx_description
1 polymer ?
#
loop_
_entity_poly.entity_id
_entity_poly.type
_entity_poly.pdbx_seq_one_letter_code
_entity_poly.pdbx_strand_id
1 'polypeptide(L)'
;MTTALLSYQSALLLRSQRWLAPVVLYAAFAAVGVQAGQPVLDSLGYTAAALLPVGAWLARICVTNEPPAARSCTAAATAPWRAHLASLAAAFLATLAVGVAATVVVALISDGVSTDRLVRVAKWPAAGAGLLAVLVCALVGVAVGAVTTWPVVRGTGLGVATLVLCALVALIAPGSPAKSVVSALVTGSQDGAVPVLLLPLAGAVAVAGICGAAACALASRR
;
A
#
# COMPACT_ATOMS: atom_id res chain seq x y z
N MET A 1 4.90 16.96 11.03
CA MET A 1 3.53 17.17 10.48
C MET A 1 2.61 17.52 11.64
N THR A 2 1.64 18.41 11.47
CA THR A 2 0.66 18.72 12.53
C THR A 2 -0.49 17.72 12.45
N THR A 3 -0.92 17.20 13.59
CA THR A 3 -2.05 16.25 13.70
C THR A 3 -3.31 16.80 13.02
N ALA A 4 -3.53 18.11 13.09
CA ALA A 4 -4.65 18.81 12.44
C ALA A 4 -4.70 18.66 10.91
N LEU A 5 -3.55 18.67 10.22
CA LEU A 5 -3.52 18.48 8.76
C LEU A 5 -3.90 17.04 8.37
N LEU A 6 -3.46 16.08 9.17
CA LEU A 6 -3.75 14.67 8.94
C LEU A 6 -5.22 14.35 9.24
N SER A 7 -5.78 14.92 10.31
CA SER A 7 -7.22 14.81 10.60
C SER A 7 -8.07 15.45 9.51
N TYR A 8 -7.63 16.58 8.95
CA TYR A 8 -8.32 17.22 7.84
C TYR A 8 -8.32 16.36 6.57
N GLN A 9 -7.15 15.86 6.15
CA GLN A 9 -7.04 15.04 4.93
C GLN A 9 -7.77 13.70 5.07
N SER A 10 -7.72 13.06 6.24
CA SER A 10 -8.48 11.83 6.51
C SER A 10 -10.00 12.07 6.51
N ALA A 11 -10.48 13.17 7.11
CA ALA A 11 -11.89 13.53 7.06
C ALA A 11 -12.37 13.81 5.63
N LEU A 12 -11.55 14.48 4.81
CA LEU A 12 -11.78 14.68 3.39
C LEU A 12 -11.92 13.35 2.65
N LEU A 13 -10.98 12.41 2.89
CA LEU A 13 -11.01 11.09 2.26
C LEU A 13 -12.31 10.36 2.62
N LEU A 14 -12.64 10.28 3.91
CA LEU A 14 -13.85 9.60 4.40
C LEU A 14 -15.12 10.19 3.78
N ARG A 15 -15.23 11.52 3.74
CA ARG A 15 -16.42 12.20 3.18
C ARG A 15 -16.53 12.09 1.66
N SER A 16 -15.41 11.90 0.95
CA SER A 16 -15.41 11.81 -0.52
C SER A 16 -16.10 10.55 -1.06
N GLN A 17 -16.21 9.48 -0.25
CA GLN A 17 -16.69 8.15 -0.65
C GLN A 17 -15.92 7.49 -1.81
N ARG A 18 -14.93 8.17 -2.40
CA ARG A 18 -14.12 7.67 -3.53
C ARG A 18 -13.21 6.51 -3.13
N TRP A 19 -12.97 6.33 -1.83
CA TRP A 19 -12.24 5.21 -1.26
C TRP A 19 -13.01 3.88 -1.35
N LEU A 20 -14.33 3.91 -1.54
CA LEU A 20 -15.14 2.69 -1.63
C LEU A 20 -14.72 1.83 -2.82
N ALA A 21 -14.52 2.42 -4.00
CA ALA A 21 -14.17 1.68 -5.21
C ALA A 21 -12.89 0.82 -5.05
N PRO A 22 -11.72 1.38 -4.63
CA PRO A 22 -10.53 0.56 -4.43
C PRO A 22 -10.69 -0.48 -3.31
N VAL A 23 -11.38 -0.14 -2.21
CA VAL A 23 -11.53 -1.04 -1.06
C VAL A 23 -12.47 -2.20 -1.37
N VAL A 24 -13.58 -1.94 -2.06
CA VAL A 24 -14.53 -2.98 -2.49
C VAL A 24 -13.88 -3.91 -3.52
N LEU A 25 -13.12 -3.37 -4.47
CA LEU A 25 -12.40 -4.18 -5.45
C LEU A 25 -11.34 -5.06 -4.79
N TYR A 26 -10.63 -4.53 -3.79
CA TYR A 26 -9.70 -5.32 -2.98
C TYR A 26 -10.40 -6.42 -2.19
N ALA A 27 -11.53 -6.10 -1.55
CA ALA A 27 -12.30 -7.08 -0.79
C ALA A 27 -12.84 -8.20 -1.69
N ALA A 28 -13.34 -7.87 -2.89
CA ALA A 28 -13.78 -8.85 -3.88
C ALA A 28 -12.62 -9.76 -4.32
N PHE A 29 -11.45 -9.18 -4.62
CA PHE A 29 -10.26 -9.94 -4.98
C PHE A 29 -9.80 -10.88 -3.86
N ALA A 30 -9.77 -10.39 -2.62
CA ALA A 30 -9.43 -11.19 -1.45
C ALA A 30 -10.45 -12.32 -1.22
N ALA A 31 -11.75 -12.06 -1.39
CA ALA A 31 -12.80 -13.06 -1.24
C ALA A 31 -12.71 -14.19 -2.29
N VAL A 32 -12.19 -13.89 -3.49
CA VAL A 32 -11.99 -14.91 -4.54
C VAL A 32 -10.73 -15.74 -4.27
N GLY A 33 -9.63 -15.10 -3.86
CA GLY A 33 -8.33 -15.77 -3.76
C GLY A 33 -7.98 -16.33 -2.38
N VAL A 34 -8.69 -15.96 -1.32
CA VAL A 34 -8.47 -16.47 0.04
C VAL A 34 -9.61 -17.42 0.42
N GLN A 35 -9.26 -18.68 0.66
CA GLN A 35 -10.20 -19.72 1.07
C GLN A 35 -9.79 -20.29 2.44
N ALA A 36 -10.78 -20.78 3.19
CA ALA A 36 -10.54 -21.45 4.47
C ALA A 36 -9.65 -22.69 4.30
N GLY A 37 -8.69 -22.88 5.21
CA GLY A 37 -7.77 -24.02 5.19
C GLY A 37 -6.62 -23.94 4.16
N GLN A 38 -6.45 -22.78 3.51
CA GLN A 38 -5.26 -22.49 2.72
C GLN A 38 -4.06 -22.15 3.63
N PRO A 39 -2.81 -22.37 3.17
CA PRO A 39 -1.61 -21.95 3.89
C PRO A 39 -1.64 -20.44 4.19
N VAL A 40 -1.39 -20.07 5.45
CA VAL A 40 -1.40 -18.66 5.90
C VAL A 40 -0.39 -17.81 5.11
N LEU A 41 0.82 -18.30 4.86
CA LEU A 41 1.86 -17.51 4.18
C LEU A 41 1.50 -17.20 2.72
N ASP A 42 0.94 -18.16 1.98
CA ASP A 42 0.52 -17.96 0.59
C ASP A 42 -0.66 -16.98 0.50
N SER A 43 -1.63 -17.11 1.42
CA SER A 43 -2.79 -16.20 1.50
C SER A 43 -2.38 -14.77 1.87
N LEU A 44 -1.39 -14.62 2.76
CA LEU A 44 -0.81 -13.32 3.11
C LEU A 44 -0.01 -12.71 1.95
N GLY A 45 0.76 -13.52 1.22
CA GLY A 45 1.47 -13.08 0.02
C GLY A 45 0.51 -12.56 -1.06
N TYR A 46 -0.59 -13.28 -1.30
CA TYR A 46 -1.62 -12.92 -2.27
C TYR A 46 -2.33 -11.61 -1.91
N THR A 47 -2.76 -11.46 -0.65
CA THR A 47 -3.46 -10.26 -0.18
C THR A 47 -2.55 -9.04 -0.09
N ALA A 48 -1.26 -9.22 0.25
CA ALA A 48 -0.28 -8.14 0.25
C ALA A 48 0.01 -7.64 -1.18
N ALA A 49 0.14 -8.54 -2.16
CA ALA A 49 0.41 -8.17 -3.56
C ALA A 49 -0.71 -7.28 -4.13
N ALA A 50 -1.97 -7.61 -3.86
CA ALA A 50 -3.11 -6.81 -4.30
C ALA A 50 -3.26 -5.45 -3.60
N LEU A 51 -2.53 -5.23 -2.49
CA LEU A 51 -2.56 -3.97 -1.77
C LEU A 51 -1.79 -2.84 -2.49
N LEU A 52 -0.84 -3.19 -3.36
CA LEU A 52 -0.06 -2.22 -4.15
C LEU A 52 -0.91 -1.30 -5.04
N PRO A 53 -1.76 -1.83 -5.95
CA PRO A 53 -2.61 -0.98 -6.78
C PRO A 53 -3.63 -0.20 -5.94
N VAL A 54 -4.11 -0.78 -4.83
CA VAL A 54 -5.04 -0.12 -3.90
C VAL A 54 -4.38 1.09 -3.24
N GLY A 55 -3.16 0.92 -2.72
CA GLY A 55 -2.42 2.00 -2.08
C GLY A 55 -2.06 3.13 -3.03
N ALA A 56 -1.67 2.78 -4.27
CA ALA A 56 -1.42 3.76 -5.31
C ALA A 56 -2.70 4.54 -5.69
N TRP A 57 -3.84 3.86 -5.80
CA TRP A 57 -5.12 4.51 -6.10
C TRP A 57 -5.58 5.42 -4.95
N LEU A 58 -5.46 4.97 -3.69
CA LEU A 58 -5.77 5.79 -2.51
C LEU A 58 -4.88 7.03 -2.42
N ALA A 59 -3.59 6.92 -2.74
CA ALA A 59 -2.67 8.06 -2.85
C ALA A 59 -3.14 9.06 -3.90
N ARG A 60 -3.55 8.57 -5.08
CA ARG A 60 -4.12 9.42 -6.13
C ARG A 60 -5.38 10.14 -5.67
N ILE A 61 -6.28 9.44 -4.99
CA ILE A 61 -7.51 10.04 -4.44
C ILE A 61 -7.13 11.14 -3.46
N CYS A 62 -6.27 10.87 -2.47
CA CYS A 62 -5.91 11.85 -1.45
C CYS A 62 -5.26 13.12 -2.04
N VAL A 63 -4.36 12.97 -3.02
CA VAL A 63 -3.69 14.11 -3.68
C VAL A 63 -4.66 14.93 -4.55
N THR A 64 -5.74 14.33 -5.05
CA THR A 64 -6.72 14.99 -5.94
C THR A 64 -8.05 15.35 -5.25
N ASN A 65 -8.21 15.00 -3.97
CA ASN A 65 -9.47 15.18 -3.25
C ASN A 65 -9.77 16.65 -2.94
N GLU A 66 -8.72 17.43 -2.68
CA GLU A 66 -8.86 18.82 -2.26
C GLU A 66 -9.09 19.76 -3.46
N PRO A 67 -10.18 20.57 -3.45
CA PRO A 67 -10.46 21.56 -4.48
C PRO A 67 -9.32 22.57 -4.65
N PRO A 68 -9.08 23.10 -5.86
CA PRO A 68 -7.95 24.00 -6.13
C PRO A 68 -7.98 25.26 -5.26
N ALA A 69 -9.17 25.82 -4.98
CA ALA A 69 -9.31 26.99 -4.13
C ALA A 69 -8.90 26.71 -2.67
N ALA A 70 -9.35 25.58 -2.09
CA ALA A 70 -8.98 25.18 -0.73
C ALA A 70 -7.48 24.86 -0.61
N ARG A 71 -6.90 24.27 -1.67
CA ARG A 71 -5.48 23.93 -1.74
C ARG A 71 -4.57 25.15 -1.66
N SER A 72 -4.96 26.26 -2.30
CA SER A 72 -4.20 27.51 -2.20
C SER A 72 -4.21 28.06 -0.77
N CYS A 73 -5.34 27.96 -0.06
CA CYS A 73 -5.45 28.37 1.34
C CYS A 73 -4.60 27.48 2.26
N THR A 74 -4.62 26.15 2.08
CA THR A 74 -3.82 25.23 2.91
C THR A 74 -2.32 25.35 2.64
N ALA A 75 -1.94 25.58 1.39
CA ALA A 75 -0.57 25.89 1.00
C ALA A 75 -0.08 27.21 1.63
N ALA A 76 -0.90 28.28 1.58
CA ALA A 76 -0.58 29.56 2.21
C ALA A 76 -0.46 29.46 3.74
N ALA A 77 -1.31 28.65 4.40
CA ALA A 77 -1.33 28.52 5.85
C ALA A 77 -0.19 27.65 6.43
N THR A 78 0.35 26.69 5.67
CA THR A 78 1.29 25.69 6.23
C THR A 78 2.55 25.40 5.42
N ALA A 79 2.57 25.79 4.14
CA ALA A 79 3.49 25.38 3.06
C ALA A 79 2.98 24.20 2.21
N PRO A 80 3.11 24.28 0.86
CA PRO A 80 2.59 23.30 -0.08
C PRO A 80 3.18 21.89 0.11
N TRP A 81 4.46 21.78 0.49
CA TRP A 81 5.10 20.48 0.75
C TRP A 81 4.50 19.76 1.97
N ARG A 82 4.09 20.50 3.01
CA ARG A 82 3.47 19.92 4.22
C ARG A 82 2.06 19.45 3.94
N ALA A 83 1.31 20.19 3.13
CA ALA A 83 -0.02 19.79 2.68
C ALA A 83 0.05 18.51 1.83
N HIS A 84 1.04 18.40 0.94
CA HIS A 84 1.25 17.21 0.11
C HIS A 84 1.69 15.99 0.94
N LEU A 85 2.62 16.16 1.89
CA LEU A 85 2.95 15.06 2.82
C LEU A 85 1.73 14.59 3.62
N ALA A 86 0.84 15.51 4.02
CA ALA A 86 -0.37 15.16 4.77
C ALA A 86 -1.32 14.28 3.96
N SER A 87 -1.49 14.55 2.66
CA SER A 87 -2.32 13.70 1.79
C SER A 87 -1.69 12.33 1.54
N LEU A 88 -0.36 12.26 1.34
CA LEU A 88 0.36 10.99 1.20
C LEU A 88 0.33 10.15 2.49
N ALA A 89 0.50 10.79 3.65
CA ALA A 89 0.40 10.11 4.94
C ALA A 89 -1.02 9.60 5.21
N ALA A 90 -2.06 10.37 4.87
CA ALA A 90 -3.44 9.93 4.96
C ALA A 90 -3.71 8.71 4.06
N ALA A 91 -3.20 8.72 2.83
CA ALA A 91 -3.29 7.58 1.93
C ALA A 91 -2.56 6.34 2.47
N PHE A 92 -1.36 6.53 3.01
CA PHE A 92 -0.58 5.46 3.62
C PHE A 92 -1.33 4.82 4.79
N LEU A 93 -1.85 5.65 5.72
CA LEU A 93 -2.62 5.15 6.87
C LEU A 93 -3.90 4.42 6.44
N ALA A 94 -4.61 4.92 5.43
CA ALA A 94 -5.79 4.25 4.89
C ALA A 94 -5.44 2.89 4.27
N THR A 95 -4.35 2.83 3.50
CA THR A 95 -3.86 1.58 2.89
C THR A 95 -3.42 0.58 3.95
N LEU A 96 -2.74 1.05 5.00
CA LEU A 96 -2.32 0.26 6.15
C LEU A 96 -3.53 -0.33 6.87
N ALA A 97 -4.57 0.48 7.13
CA ALA A 97 -5.78 0.01 7.80
C ALA A 97 -6.46 -1.13 7.02
N VAL A 98 -6.54 -1.01 5.68
CA VAL A 98 -7.09 -2.06 4.81
C VAL A 98 -6.22 -3.32 4.83
N GLY A 99 -4.90 -3.18 4.72
CA GLY A 99 -3.99 -4.32 4.74
C GLY A 99 -3.94 -5.05 6.09
N VAL A 100 -3.99 -4.31 7.21
CA VAL A 100 -4.07 -4.88 8.56
C VAL A 100 -5.39 -5.63 8.73
N ALA A 101 -6.51 -5.06 8.30
CA ALA A 101 -7.81 -5.73 8.36
C ALA A 101 -7.79 -7.05 7.57
N ALA A 102 -7.24 -7.05 6.35
CA ALA A 102 -7.09 -8.25 5.55
C ALA A 102 -6.16 -9.29 6.20
N THR A 103 -5.03 -8.85 6.77
CA THR A 103 -4.10 -9.74 7.49
C THR A 103 -4.78 -10.43 8.67
N VAL A 104 -5.59 -9.70 9.43
CA VAL A 104 -6.37 -10.26 10.54
C VAL A 104 -7.37 -11.29 10.03
N VAL A 105 -8.12 -10.97 8.97
CA VAL A 105 -9.09 -11.89 8.36
C VAL A 105 -8.41 -13.17 7.86
N VAL A 106 -7.28 -13.04 7.16
CA VAL A 106 -6.48 -14.18 6.67
C VAL A 106 -5.96 -15.02 7.85
N ALA A 107 -5.41 -14.40 8.89
CA ALA A 107 -4.90 -15.12 10.05
C ALA A 107 -5.98 -15.93 10.80
N LEU A 108 -7.24 -15.46 10.76
CA LEU A 108 -8.39 -16.14 11.37
C LEU A 108 -8.90 -17.31 10.51
N ILE A 109 -8.91 -17.17 9.18
CA ILE A 109 -9.54 -18.13 8.26
C ILE A 109 -8.54 -19.19 7.74
N SER A 110 -7.25 -18.87 7.67
CA SER A 110 -6.21 -19.73 7.11
C SER A 110 -5.56 -20.64 8.16
N ASP A 111 -5.03 -21.76 7.67
CA ASP A 111 -4.36 -22.76 8.51
C ASP A 111 -2.86 -22.47 8.67
N GLY A 112 -2.37 -22.70 9.89
CA GLY A 112 -0.95 -22.57 10.25
C GLY A 112 -0.13 -23.75 9.75
N VAL A 113 -0.21 -24.05 8.46
CA VAL A 113 0.46 -25.16 7.80
C VAL A 113 1.27 -24.64 6.61
N SER A 114 2.40 -25.29 6.35
CA SER A 114 3.18 -25.11 5.12
C SER A 114 2.38 -25.55 3.88
N THR A 115 2.80 -25.14 2.69
CA THR A 115 2.19 -25.51 1.41
C THR A 115 1.99 -27.03 1.25
N ASP A 116 2.97 -27.84 1.65
CA ASP A 116 2.88 -29.31 1.61
C ASP A 116 2.07 -29.90 2.77
N ARG A 117 1.59 -29.07 3.70
CA ARG A 117 0.89 -29.43 4.95
C ARG A 117 1.66 -30.36 5.90
N LEU A 118 2.95 -30.57 5.64
CA LEU A 118 3.82 -31.44 6.43
C LEU A 118 4.32 -30.75 7.70
N VAL A 119 4.47 -29.41 7.68
CA VAL A 119 5.04 -28.63 8.77
C VAL A 119 4.00 -27.66 9.32
N ARG A 120 3.85 -27.64 10.66
CA ARG A 120 3.05 -26.61 11.34
C ARG A 120 3.85 -25.32 11.45
N VAL A 121 3.27 -24.25 10.94
CA VAL A 121 3.79 -22.89 11.04
C VAL A 121 3.09 -22.19 12.19
N ALA A 122 3.85 -21.61 13.10
CA ALA A 122 3.29 -20.81 14.18
C ALA A 122 2.57 -19.58 13.60
N LYS A 123 1.27 -19.42 13.93
CA LYS A 123 0.42 -18.35 13.37
C LYS A 123 0.91 -16.93 13.73
N TRP A 124 1.44 -16.74 14.94
CA TRP A 124 1.93 -15.44 15.40
C TRP A 124 3.11 -14.87 14.59
N PRO A 125 4.22 -15.62 14.39
CA PRO A 125 5.31 -15.12 13.55
C PRO A 125 4.92 -15.03 12.07
N ALA A 126 4.00 -15.87 11.58
CA ALA A 126 3.44 -15.72 10.23
C ALA A 126 2.63 -14.43 10.06
N ALA A 127 1.81 -14.06 11.06
CA ALA A 127 1.09 -12.79 11.06
C ALA A 127 2.05 -11.58 11.11
N GLY A 128 3.15 -11.69 11.86
CA GLY A 128 4.22 -10.69 11.88
C GLY A 128 4.86 -10.49 10.50
N ALA A 129 5.16 -11.57 9.79
CA ALA A 129 5.68 -11.51 8.42
C ALA A 129 4.65 -10.90 7.44
N GLY A 130 3.37 -11.24 7.58
CA GLY A 130 2.27 -10.62 6.83
C GLY A 130 2.15 -9.12 7.06
N LEU A 131 2.26 -8.66 8.31
CA LEU A 131 2.27 -7.24 8.67
C LEU A 131 3.44 -6.49 8.04
N LEU A 132 4.64 -7.08 8.06
CA LEU A 132 5.81 -6.49 7.37
C LEU A 132 5.58 -6.42 5.86
N ALA A 133 4.93 -7.42 5.27
CA ALA A 133 4.59 -7.42 3.86
C ALA A 133 3.57 -6.32 3.51
N VAL A 134 2.53 -6.16 4.33
CA VAL A 134 1.56 -5.06 4.21
C VAL A 134 2.27 -3.71 4.28
N LEU A 135 3.21 -3.53 5.22
CA LEU A 135 3.98 -2.28 5.32
C LEU A 135 4.79 -1.99 4.06
N VAL A 136 5.50 -2.99 3.53
CA VAL A 136 6.26 -2.84 2.28
C VAL A 136 5.35 -2.52 1.10
N CYS A 137 4.28 -3.29 0.92
CA CYS A 137 3.33 -3.08 -0.17
C CYS A 137 2.62 -1.72 -0.07
N ALA A 138 2.27 -1.26 1.14
CA ALA A 138 1.67 0.05 1.36
C ALA A 138 2.66 1.19 1.02
N LEU A 139 3.92 1.09 1.47
CA LEU A 139 4.96 2.08 1.15
C LEU A 139 5.20 2.18 -0.35
N VAL A 140 5.39 1.04 -1.02
CA VAL A 140 5.64 1.00 -2.47
C VAL A 140 4.40 1.47 -3.24
N GLY A 141 3.20 1.06 -2.84
CA GLY A 141 1.95 1.50 -3.46
C GLY A 141 1.78 3.01 -3.39
N VAL A 142 1.97 3.61 -2.20
CA VAL A 142 1.90 5.07 -2.04
C VAL A 142 3.01 5.79 -2.81
N ALA A 143 4.23 5.24 -2.88
CA ALA A 143 5.31 5.79 -3.69
C ALA A 143 4.96 5.81 -5.19
N VAL A 144 4.43 4.70 -5.71
CA VAL A 144 3.92 4.61 -7.09
C VAL A 144 2.79 5.61 -7.30
N GLY A 145 1.86 5.71 -6.35
CA GLY A 145 0.80 6.71 -6.36
C GLY A 145 1.32 8.15 -6.40
N ALA A 146 2.36 8.47 -5.63
CA ALA A 146 2.99 9.79 -5.61
C ALA A 146 3.64 10.13 -6.97
N VAL A 147 4.33 9.19 -7.61
CA VAL A 147 4.98 9.40 -8.91
C VAL A 147 3.96 9.46 -10.06
N THR A 148 2.92 8.63 -10.01
CA THR A 148 1.87 8.59 -11.04
C THR A 148 0.87 9.73 -10.91
N THR A 149 0.75 10.33 -9.72
CA THR A 149 -0.17 11.45 -9.47
C THR A 149 0.56 12.79 -9.63
N TRP A 150 0.54 13.28 -10.87
CA TRP A 150 0.95 14.64 -11.30
C TRP A 150 2.47 14.92 -11.22
N PRO A 151 3.11 15.46 -12.30
CA PRO A 151 2.52 16.14 -13.45
C PRO A 151 2.30 15.28 -14.70
N VAL A 152 2.59 13.97 -14.65
CA VAL A 152 2.73 13.15 -15.87
C VAL A 152 1.40 12.73 -16.50
N VAL A 153 0.32 12.54 -15.72
CA VAL A 153 -0.94 12.00 -16.25
C VAL A 153 -2.14 12.88 -15.87
N ARG A 154 -2.55 13.75 -16.79
CA ARG A 154 -3.72 14.64 -16.65
C ARG A 154 -5.07 13.92 -16.87
N GLY A 155 -5.06 12.71 -17.41
CA GLY A 155 -6.27 11.91 -17.67
C GLY A 155 -6.66 10.97 -16.52
N THR A 156 -7.94 10.95 -16.14
CA THR A 156 -8.49 9.99 -15.16
C THR A 156 -8.28 8.54 -15.61
N GLY A 157 -8.59 8.23 -16.88
CA GLY A 157 -8.45 6.88 -17.47
C GLY A 157 -7.00 6.40 -17.64
N LEU A 158 -6.13 7.22 -18.25
CA LEU A 158 -4.70 6.89 -18.41
C LEU A 158 -3.99 6.72 -17.07
N GLY A 159 -4.40 7.48 -16.05
CA GLY A 159 -3.77 7.39 -14.73
C GLY A 159 -4.12 6.13 -13.96
N VAL A 160 -5.21 5.41 -14.30
CA VAL A 160 -5.48 4.09 -13.74
C VAL A 160 -4.66 3.04 -14.48
N ALA A 161 -4.57 3.13 -15.81
CA ALA A 161 -3.78 2.21 -16.61
C ALA A 161 -2.27 2.28 -16.27
N THR A 162 -1.69 3.48 -16.14
CA THR A 162 -0.27 3.63 -15.76
C THR A 162 -0.01 3.16 -14.32
N LEU A 163 -0.98 3.32 -13.43
CA LEU A 163 -0.87 2.93 -12.03
C LEU A 163 -0.93 1.40 -11.88
N VAL A 164 -1.81 0.73 -12.64
CA VAL A 164 -1.82 -0.73 -12.77
C VAL A 164 -0.52 -1.23 -13.41
N LEU A 165 -0.05 -0.56 -14.48
CA LEU A 165 1.20 -0.95 -15.15
C LEU A 165 2.42 -0.78 -14.24
N CYS A 166 2.53 0.32 -13.50
CA CYS A 166 3.61 0.55 -12.55
C CYS A 166 3.53 -0.39 -11.34
N ALA A 167 2.34 -0.70 -10.84
CA ALA A 167 2.16 -1.72 -9.80
C ALA A 167 2.61 -3.10 -10.31
N LEU A 168 2.27 -3.45 -11.55
CA LEU A 168 2.68 -4.69 -12.20
C LEU A 168 4.20 -4.74 -12.40
N VAL A 169 4.80 -3.65 -12.89
CA VAL A 169 6.26 -3.53 -13.03
C VAL A 169 6.93 -3.63 -11.67
N ALA A 170 6.40 -2.98 -10.62
CA ALA A 170 6.91 -3.12 -9.27
C ALA A 170 6.82 -4.56 -8.74
N LEU A 171 5.86 -5.36 -9.21
CA LEU A 171 5.75 -6.77 -8.84
C LEU A 171 6.76 -7.66 -9.57
N ILE A 172 7.11 -7.31 -10.82
CA ILE A 172 7.87 -8.21 -11.71
C ILE A 172 9.35 -7.80 -11.80
N ALA A 173 9.66 -6.52 -11.57
CA ALA A 173 11.00 -5.97 -11.77
C ALA A 173 12.03 -6.65 -10.85
N PRO A 174 13.17 -7.13 -11.40
CA PRO A 174 14.27 -7.65 -10.60
C PRO A 174 14.81 -6.53 -9.69
N GLY A 175 14.99 -6.84 -8.40
CA GLY A 175 15.42 -5.89 -7.38
C GLY A 175 14.29 -5.09 -6.70
N SER A 176 13.04 -5.27 -7.10
CA SER A 176 11.91 -4.60 -6.42
C SER A 176 11.70 -5.14 -5.00
N PRO A 177 11.54 -4.26 -3.99
CA PRO A 177 11.26 -4.67 -2.61
C PRO A 177 9.90 -5.37 -2.48
N ALA A 178 8.93 -5.07 -3.35
CA ALA A 178 7.63 -5.76 -3.33
C ALA A 178 7.76 -7.22 -3.80
N LYS A 179 8.51 -7.43 -4.89
CA LYS A 179 8.76 -8.78 -5.41
C LYS A 179 9.49 -9.65 -4.40
N SER A 180 10.54 -9.10 -3.77
CA SER A 180 11.36 -9.86 -2.81
C SER A 180 10.59 -10.27 -1.56
N VAL A 181 9.67 -9.44 -1.08
CA VAL A 181 8.75 -9.80 0.02
C VAL A 181 7.82 -10.93 -0.38
N VAL A 182 7.14 -10.80 -1.53
CA VAL A 182 6.19 -11.81 -1.99
C VAL A 182 6.91 -13.14 -2.24
N SER A 183 8.08 -13.12 -2.89
CA SER A 183 8.88 -14.33 -3.08
C SER A 183 9.35 -14.92 -1.76
N ALA A 184 9.77 -14.10 -0.79
CA ALA A 184 10.19 -14.59 0.51
C ALA A 184 9.05 -15.26 1.29
N LEU A 185 7.81 -14.74 1.18
CA LEU A 185 6.63 -15.39 1.76
C LEU A 185 6.30 -16.73 1.09
N VAL A 186 6.39 -16.81 -0.24
CA VAL A 186 6.15 -18.05 -0.99
C VAL A 186 7.22 -19.09 -0.67
N THR A 187 8.50 -18.72 -0.70
CA THR A 187 9.60 -19.61 -0.32
C THR A 187 9.52 -20.02 1.15
N GLY A 188 9.16 -19.10 2.04
CA GLY A 188 8.93 -19.41 3.46
C GLY A 188 7.74 -20.36 3.70
N SER A 189 6.71 -20.29 2.85
CA SER A 189 5.59 -21.24 2.87
C SER A 189 6.04 -22.65 2.47
N GLN A 190 6.91 -22.76 1.47
CA GLN A 190 7.50 -24.03 1.00
C GLN A 190 8.44 -24.64 2.04
N ASP A 191 9.33 -23.83 2.61
CA ASP A 191 10.33 -24.30 3.59
C ASP A 191 9.76 -24.44 5.02
N GLY A 192 8.52 -23.97 5.26
CA GLY A 192 7.92 -23.92 6.59
C GLY A 192 8.61 -22.95 7.57
N ALA A 193 9.43 -22.04 7.05
CA ALA A 193 10.24 -21.09 7.81
C ALA A 193 9.70 -19.66 7.66
N VAL A 194 9.77 -18.89 8.74
CA VAL A 194 9.32 -17.48 8.72
C VAL A 194 10.47 -16.60 8.22
N PRO A 195 10.31 -15.91 7.07
CA PRO A 195 11.38 -15.11 6.49
C PRO A 195 11.61 -13.82 7.26
N VAL A 196 12.88 -13.38 7.36
CA VAL A 196 13.25 -12.09 7.94
C VAL A 196 13.15 -11.00 6.87
N LEU A 197 12.12 -10.14 6.96
CA LEU A 197 11.75 -9.16 5.94
C LEU A 197 12.33 -7.74 6.17
N LEU A 198 13.41 -7.62 6.94
CA LEU A 198 14.00 -6.32 7.30
C LEU A 198 14.69 -5.64 6.11
N LEU A 199 15.36 -6.41 5.25
CA LEU A 199 16.06 -5.89 4.07
C LEU A 199 15.08 -5.27 3.03
N PRO A 200 13.98 -5.95 2.64
CA PRO A 200 13.01 -5.33 1.76
C PRO A 200 12.26 -4.15 2.39
N LEU A 201 12.07 -4.16 3.72
CA LEU A 201 11.52 -3.01 4.44
C LEU A 201 12.40 -1.77 4.28
N ALA A 202 13.72 -1.91 4.48
CA ALA A 202 14.67 -0.81 4.30
C ALA A 202 14.64 -0.28 2.85
N GLY A 203 14.59 -1.17 1.85
CA GLY A 203 14.45 -0.78 0.45
C GLY A 203 13.14 -0.02 0.17
N ALA A 204 12.02 -0.48 0.72
CA ALA A 204 10.72 0.18 0.56
C ALA A 204 10.69 1.58 1.20
N VAL A 205 11.27 1.73 2.40
CA VAL A 205 11.40 3.03 3.09
C VAL A 205 12.26 3.99 2.27
N ALA A 206 13.39 3.52 1.72
CA ALA A 206 14.25 4.34 0.88
C ALA A 206 13.52 4.83 -0.39
N VAL A 207 12.83 3.93 -1.10
CA VAL A 207 12.06 4.29 -2.30
C VAL A 207 10.92 5.26 -1.96
N ALA A 208 10.16 4.99 -0.90
CA ALA A 208 9.09 5.89 -0.46
C ALA A 208 9.63 7.26 -0.04
N GLY A 209 10.77 7.32 0.63
CA GLY A 209 11.46 8.55 0.99
C GLY A 209 11.89 9.36 -0.23
N ILE A 210 12.51 8.73 -1.23
CA ILE A 210 12.95 9.39 -2.46
C ILE A 210 11.76 9.92 -3.27
N CYS A 211 10.74 9.08 -3.48
CA CYS A 211 9.53 9.48 -4.21
C CYS A 211 8.76 10.58 -3.48
N GLY A 212 8.63 10.46 -2.15
CA GLY A 212 7.99 11.47 -1.31
C GLY A 212 8.75 12.80 -1.34
N ALA A 213 10.07 12.78 -1.21
CA ALA A 213 10.91 13.97 -1.28
C ALA A 213 10.83 14.63 -2.67
N ALA A 214 10.89 13.85 -3.75
CA ALA A 214 10.75 14.35 -5.11
C ALA A 214 9.38 15.00 -5.33
N ALA A 215 8.29 14.34 -4.90
CA ALA A 215 6.94 14.87 -5.00
C ALA A 215 6.77 16.18 -4.19
N CYS A 216 7.34 16.23 -2.98
CA CYS A 216 7.32 17.44 -2.14
C CYS A 216 8.12 18.60 -2.75
N ALA A 217 9.30 18.32 -3.30
CA ALA A 217 10.14 19.32 -3.95
C ALA A 217 9.50 19.87 -5.24
N LEU A 218 8.74 19.05 -5.95
CA LEU A 218 7.96 19.49 -7.10
C LEU A 218 6.72 20.30 -6.68
N ALA A 219 6.06 19.90 -5.57
CA ALA A 219 4.93 20.63 -5.01
C ALA A 219 5.33 22.01 -4.46
N SER A 220 6.56 22.19 -3.98
CA SER A 220 7.06 23.49 -3.48
C SER A 220 7.49 24.46 -4.57
N ARG A 221 7.57 24.04 -5.83
CA ARG A 221 7.93 24.91 -6.98
C ARG A 221 6.72 25.66 -7.57
N ARG A 222 5.56 25.59 -6.91
CA ARG A 222 4.31 26.26 -7.26
C ARG A 222 3.74 26.94 -6.02
#